data_AF-A0AB38SGH6-F1
#
_entry.id   AF-A0AB38SGH6-F1
#
_cell.length_a   1.000
_cell.length_b   1.000
_cell.length_c   1.000
_cell.angle_alpha   90.00
_cell.angle_beta   90.00
_cell.angle_gamma   90.00
#
_symmetry.space_group_name_H-M   'P 1'
#
loop_
_entity.id
_entity.type
_entity.pdbx_description
1 polymer ?
#
loop_
_entity_poly.entity_id
_entity_poly.type
_entity_poly.pdbx_seq_one_letter_code
_entity_poly.pdbx_strand_id
1 'polypeptide(L)'
;MPLAATSRLLAALALAIALSACSARYQTPVAVGGDDDDAVCQSRGYAQGSPEYVACRKDRDVQRNAATARADRRQRDLGEYMLNHPERP
;
A
#
# COMPACT_ATOMS: atom_id res chain seq x y z
N MET A 1 17.70 -24.07 -34.40
CA MET A 1 17.24 -24.08 -32.99
C MET A 1 17.22 -22.74 -32.24
N PRO A 2 17.83 -21.62 -32.68
CA PRO A 2 17.82 -20.38 -31.88
C PRO A 2 16.46 -19.66 -31.89
N LEU A 3 15.73 -19.69 -33.02
CA LEU A 3 14.42 -19.05 -33.19
C LEU A 3 13.33 -19.55 -32.23
N ALA A 4 13.34 -20.85 -31.91
CA ALA A 4 12.38 -21.42 -30.96
C ALA A 4 12.67 -20.98 -29.52
N ALA A 5 13.94 -20.75 -29.18
CA ALA A 5 14.34 -20.24 -27.87
C ALA A 5 13.95 -18.76 -27.71
N THR A 6 14.18 -17.93 -28.73
CA THR A 6 13.74 -16.53 -28.74
C THR A 6 12.23 -16.40 -28.63
N SER A 7 11.48 -17.22 -29.37
CA SER A 7 10.01 -17.21 -29.31
C SER A 7 9.47 -17.60 -27.93
N ARG A 8 10.11 -18.56 -27.25
CA ARG A 8 9.75 -18.96 -25.87
C ARG A 8 10.06 -17.86 -24.86
N LEU A 9 11.20 -17.19 -25.01
CA LEU A 9 11.59 -16.07 -24.15
C LEU A 9 10.65 -14.87 -24.31
N LEU A 10 10.26 -14.54 -25.55
CA LEU A 10 9.29 -13.48 -25.81
C LEU A 10 7.90 -13.81 -25.24
N ALA A 11 7.46 -15.06 -25.36
CA ALA A 11 6.20 -15.51 -24.76
C ALA A 11 6.24 -15.43 -23.23
N ALA A 12 7.35 -15.84 -22.60
CA ALA A 12 7.54 -15.74 -21.15
C ALA A 12 7.54 -14.29 -20.67
N LEU A 13 8.21 -13.39 -21.40
CA LEU A 13 8.26 -11.96 -21.06
C LEU A 13 6.88 -11.30 -21.18
N ALA A 14 6.14 -11.59 -22.26
CA ALA A 14 4.78 -11.07 -22.44
C ALA A 14 3.84 -11.56 -21.34
N LEU A 15 3.96 -12.84 -20.94
CA LEU A 15 3.17 -13.40 -19.86
C LEU A 15 3.53 -12.77 -18.50
N ALA A 16 4.82 -12.54 -18.21
CA ALA A 16 5.24 -11.87 -16.99
C ALA A 16 4.70 -10.43 -16.88
N ILE A 17 4.71 -9.67 -17.99
CA ILE A 17 4.14 -8.32 -18.03
C ILE A 17 2.62 -8.38 -17.80
N ALA A 18 1.91 -9.30 -18.46
CA ALA A 18 0.47 -9.48 -18.27
C ALA A 18 0.11 -9.84 -16.82
N LEU A 19 0.91 -10.69 -16.16
CA LEU A 19 0.69 -11.05 -14.75
C LEU A 19 1.08 -9.94 -13.77
N SER A 20 2.03 -9.05 -14.12
CA SER A 20 2.41 -7.91 -13.27
C SER A 20 1.25 -6.93 -13.03
N ALA A 21 0.30 -6.84 -13.98
CA ALA A 21 -0.89 -6.02 -13.79
C ALA A 21 -1.85 -6.56 -12.71
N CYS A 22 -1.74 -7.85 -12.36
CA CYS A 22 -2.55 -8.46 -11.31
C CYS A 22 -1.97 -8.28 -9.90
N SER A 23 -0.66 -7.98 -9.76
CA SER A 23 -0.05 -7.81 -8.44
C SER A 23 -0.41 -6.48 -7.78
N ALA A 24 -0.76 -5.45 -8.56
CA ALA A 24 -1.01 -4.10 -8.07
C ALA A 24 -2.43 -3.91 -7.47
N ARG A 25 -3.35 -4.86 -7.66
CA ARG A 25 -4.75 -4.69 -7.21
C ARG A 25 -4.94 -4.75 -5.69
N TYR A 26 -3.94 -5.21 -4.94
CA TYR A 26 -3.98 -5.25 -3.47
C TYR A 26 -3.25 -4.08 -2.81
N GLN A 27 -2.62 -3.19 -3.57
CA GLN A 27 -2.14 -1.92 -3.04
C GLN A 27 -3.33 -0.97 -2.92
N THR A 28 -4.03 -1.04 -1.79
CA THR A 28 -4.82 0.12 -1.36
C THR A 28 -3.89 1.33 -1.30
N PRO A 29 -4.24 2.49 -1.87
CA PRO A 29 -3.39 3.69 -1.87
C PRO A 29 -3.22 4.35 -0.47
N VAL A 30 -3.58 3.63 0.58
CA VAL A 30 -3.31 3.98 1.97
C VAL A 30 -2.22 3.06 2.50
N ALA A 31 -1.09 3.66 2.87
CA ALA A 31 0.09 3.06 3.51
C ALA A 31 1.16 2.44 2.59
N VAL A 32 1.79 3.27 1.75
CA VAL A 32 3.19 3.02 1.36
C VAL A 32 4.07 3.51 2.51
N GLY A 33 4.28 2.67 3.54
CA GLY A 33 5.26 2.96 4.59
C GLY A 33 5.01 2.32 5.96
N GLY A 34 5.55 1.11 6.15
CA GLY A 34 5.76 0.51 7.47
C GLY A 34 4.55 -0.19 8.07
N ASP A 35 3.94 -1.12 7.34
CA ASP A 35 2.79 -1.92 7.82
C ASP A 35 3.19 -2.93 8.91
N ASP A 36 4.48 -3.27 8.98
CA ASP A 36 5.03 -4.11 10.03
C ASP A 36 5.43 -3.25 11.24
N ASP A 37 4.43 -2.84 12.00
CA ASP A 37 4.62 -2.09 13.26
C ASP A 37 5.48 -2.87 14.25
N ASP A 38 5.50 -4.21 14.17
CA ASP A 38 6.37 -5.05 15.00
C ASP A 38 7.83 -4.90 14.60
N ALA A 39 8.15 -4.99 13.30
CA ALA A 39 9.51 -4.75 12.82
C ALA A 39 9.99 -3.32 13.15
N VAL A 40 9.11 -2.32 13.06
CA VAL A 40 9.46 -0.93 13.43
C VAL A 40 9.79 -0.84 14.91
N CYS A 41 8.97 -1.41 15.79
CA CYS A 41 9.22 -1.35 17.23
C CYS A 41 10.42 -2.22 17.67
N GLN A 42 10.61 -3.38 17.06
CA GLN A 42 11.76 -4.25 17.31
C GLN A 42 13.08 -3.63 16.80
N SER A 43 13.07 -2.91 15.66
CA SER A 43 14.26 -2.21 15.15
C SER A 43 14.80 -1.13 16.09
N ARG A 44 13.97 -0.66 17.03
CA ARG A 44 14.33 0.28 18.10
C ARG A 44 14.88 -0.41 19.34
N GLY A 45 14.95 -1.73 19.34
CA GLY A 45 15.41 -2.54 20.47
C GLY A 45 14.34 -2.81 21.54
N TYR A 46 13.07 -2.52 21.27
CA TYR A 46 11.99 -2.80 22.22
C TYR A 46 11.63 -4.28 22.18
N ALA A 47 11.84 -4.97 23.30
CA ALA A 47 11.49 -6.37 23.44
C ALA A 47 9.97 -6.55 23.37
N GLN A 48 9.50 -7.59 22.67
CA GLN A 48 8.08 -7.85 22.55
C GLN A 48 7.46 -8.05 23.95
N GLY A 49 6.36 -7.33 24.21
CA GLY A 49 5.67 -7.33 25.50
C GLY A 49 6.26 -6.36 26.55
N SER A 50 7.37 -5.68 26.25
CA SER A 50 7.86 -4.60 27.13
C SER A 50 6.91 -3.39 27.10
N PRO A 51 6.87 -2.57 28.16
CA PRO A 51 6.08 -1.34 28.18
C PRO A 51 6.39 -0.41 26.99
N GLU A 52 7.66 -0.31 26.60
CA GLU A 52 8.12 0.52 25.47
C GLU A 52 7.66 -0.04 24.13
N TYR A 53 7.67 -1.36 23.96
CA TYR A 53 7.13 -2.01 22.76
C TYR A 53 5.62 -1.76 22.63
N VAL A 54 4.87 -1.89 23.71
CA VAL A 54 3.41 -1.62 23.72
C VAL A 54 3.12 -0.15 23.43
N ALA A 55 3.90 0.77 24.00
CA ALA A 55 3.78 2.20 23.71
C ALA A 55 4.06 2.51 22.24
N CYS A 56 5.16 1.97 21.69
CA CYS A 56 5.52 2.12 20.28
C CYS A 56 4.41 1.63 19.35
N ARG A 57 3.86 0.44 19.62
CA ARG A 57 2.74 -0.14 18.88
C ARG A 57 1.51 0.77 18.91
N LYS A 58 1.17 1.30 20.08
CA LYS A 58 0.04 2.22 20.23
C LYS A 58 0.23 3.52 19.43
N ASP A 59 1.42 4.11 19.46
CA ASP A 59 1.72 5.33 18.72
C ASP A 59 1.67 5.10 17.20
N ARG A 60 2.10 3.92 16.75
CA ARG A 60 1.96 3.48 15.36
C ARG A 60 0.51 3.31 14.96
N ASP A 61 -0.31 2.70 15.81
CA ASP A 61 -1.75 2.56 15.58
C ASP A 61 -2.45 3.93 15.44
N VAL A 62 -2.09 4.90 16.29
CA VAL A 62 -2.61 6.28 16.21
C VAL A 62 -2.20 6.94 14.89
N GLN A 63 -0.94 6.79 14.47
CA GLN A 63 -0.46 7.34 13.20
C GLN A 63 -1.21 6.76 12.00
N ARG A 64 -1.44 5.45 12.00
CA ARG A 64 -2.21 4.76 10.96
C ARG A 64 -3.64 5.26 10.92
N ASN A 65 -4.33 5.33 12.06
CA ASN A 65 -5.69 5.86 12.13
C ASN A 65 -5.77 7.32 11.64
N ALA A 66 -4.78 8.15 11.97
CA ALA A 66 -4.72 9.52 11.46
C ALA A 66 -4.50 9.57 9.94
N ALA A 67 -3.74 8.63 9.36
CA ALA A 67 -3.55 8.53 7.92
C ALA A 67 -4.87 8.14 7.22
N THR A 68 -5.57 7.12 7.72
CA THR A 68 -6.90 6.72 7.22
C THR A 68 -7.89 7.88 7.29
N ALA A 69 -7.97 8.57 8.43
CA ALA A 69 -8.88 9.71 8.59
C ALA A 69 -8.58 10.85 7.60
N ARG A 70 -7.31 11.07 7.22
CA ARG A 70 -6.95 12.05 6.17
C ARG A 70 -7.41 11.57 4.79
N ALA A 71 -7.24 10.28 4.48
CA ALA A 71 -7.70 9.71 3.22
C ALA A 71 -9.23 9.79 3.10
N ASP A 72 -9.97 9.43 4.14
CA ASP A 72 -11.43 9.50 4.18
C ASP A 72 -11.94 10.93 3.97
N ARG A 73 -11.31 11.92 4.62
CA ARG A 73 -11.64 13.34 4.39
C ARG A 73 -11.45 13.73 2.93
N ARG A 74 -10.32 13.38 2.32
CA ARG A 74 -10.07 13.68 0.89
C ARG A 74 -11.11 13.04 -0.03
N GLN A 75 -11.56 11.82 0.27
CA GLN A 75 -12.62 11.16 -0.52
C GLN A 75 -13.95 11.88 -0.38
N ARG A 76 -14.30 12.31 0.84
CA ARG A 76 -15.53 13.10 1.07
C ARG A 76 -15.46 14.46 0.40
N ASP A 77 -14.33 15.16 0.52
CA ASP A 77 -14.12 16.47 -0.09
C ASP A 77 -14.25 16.39 -1.63
N LEU A 78 -13.71 15.33 -2.23
CA LEU A 78 -13.87 15.08 -3.67
C LEU A 78 -15.33 14.78 -4.04
N GLY A 79 -16.02 13.93 -3.27
CA GLY A 79 -17.43 13.63 -3.50
C GLY A 79 -18.32 14.88 -3.41
N GLU A 80 -18.07 15.72 -2.40
CA GLU A 80 -18.75 17.00 -2.22
C GLU A 80 -18.43 17.96 -3.38
N TYR A 81 -17.16 18.02 -3.81
CA TYR A 81 -16.77 18.83 -4.96
C TYR A 81 -17.54 18.42 -6.23
N MET A 82 -17.60 17.12 -6.53
CA MET A 82 -18.30 16.59 -7.70
C MET A 82 -19.81 16.86 -7.64
N LEU A 83 -20.42 16.73 -6.46
CA LEU A 83 -21.85 17.01 -6.28
C LEU A 83 -22.19 18.48 -6.58
N ASN A 84 -21.29 19.39 -6.21
CA ASN A 84 -21.44 20.83 -6.43
C ASN A 84 -20.94 21.30 -7.80
N HIS A 85 -20.28 20.45 -8.58
CA HIS A 85 -19.76 20.76 -9.92
C HIS A 85 -20.08 19.62 -10.92
N PRO A 86 -21.36 19.29 -11.15
CA PRO A 86 -21.77 18.11 -11.91
C PRO A 86 -21.33 18.13 -13.38
N GLU A 87 -21.03 19.30 -13.93
CA GLU A 87 -20.51 19.51 -15.29
C GLU A 87 -18.99 19.29 -15.42
N ARG A 88 -18.27 19.03 -14.33
CA ARG A 88 -16.82 18.82 -14.33
C ARG A 88 -16.47 17.39 -13.86
N PRO A 89 -15.68 16.62 -14.62
CA PRO A 89 -15.11 15.36 -14.14
C PRO A 89 -14.00 15.58 -13.13
#